data_AF-A0A9X2CZT4-F1
#
_entry.id   AF-A0A9X2CZT4-F1
#
_cell.length_a   1.000
_cell.length_b   1.000
_cell.length_c   1.000
_cell.angle_alpha   90.00
_cell.angle_beta   90.00
_cell.angle_gamma   90.00
#
_symmetry.space_group_name_H-M   'P 1'
#
loop_
_entity.id
_entity.type
_entity.pdbx_description
1 polymer ?
#
loop_
_entity_poly.entity_id
_entity_poly.type
_entity_poly.pdbx_seq_one_letter_code
_entity_poly.pdbx_strand_id
1 'polypeptide(L)'
;MAIEFIKEQVDIYQLPSVDLTHKGTGGAQITIGDLHANTMKLMFMLVKHGIATNINKEDYNRLVKIYKTETENLTKELLGEFTGILGKLKFNSDSTIRLIGDELADRGNNDYFTLKILEKLKEHKVPVEIIVSNHSIEFIEAYERQEDFLPRILLEEHSESIRKLQRLVESGIVTRDEILDIAEKAYKPTLRAISYSLSEDNKEITIYSHAGIGLDSIKDLAQKLEVEYKDTTAVCLAQTINKINEQFQKHVQNDTVHTLYTSENMWAGYLGENLSDAPFEFIMWNRRYYSLDRPKDHYDYKINFVHGHDSEDLTKDNIYNLDNSLGKGDYGNQGSYTVLYSRKSAVTPSLKSIEKEVAIEPPAQAEIKAAAQQQLQKEAQQVIANYIKKINQFAVDFSGVRTSDGVKTRAQQLLTNLAEITGDKGNLSEALTTPGIDRKQSDAIKCAMANKREEINAAAQQFKDQKQKEAKINALLLSIDTALENLAQRVREVNPNQFRNAYDVALALVNNLKNARDRYKDNMTLRDSLSDELFKNTCREEIQNAMPVLQNALGWGDYLTNLLKIMANAIIKVVTLGHRNNFFTLVQPAFENAVRIAEQDLQIDNVPSPS
;
A
#
# COMPACT_ATOMS: atom_id res chain seq x y z
N MET A 1 23.47 18.20 -12.26
CA MET A 1 23.61 16.93 -13.01
C MET A 1 22.43 16.89 -13.95
N ALA A 2 22.59 16.67 -15.26
CA ALA A 2 21.43 16.65 -16.13
C ALA A 2 20.65 15.34 -15.90
N ILE A 3 19.38 15.47 -15.52
CA ILE A 3 18.44 14.37 -15.33
C ILE A 3 17.55 14.31 -16.57
N GLU A 4 17.43 13.12 -17.14
CA GLU A 4 16.61 12.85 -18.32
C GLU A 4 15.60 11.76 -17.97
N PHE A 5 14.31 12.10 -18.06
CA PHE A 5 13.22 11.15 -17.86
C PHE A 5 12.87 10.51 -19.21
N ILE A 6 13.24 9.25 -19.37
CA ILE A 6 13.02 8.47 -20.60
C ILE A 6 11.68 7.74 -20.46
N LYS A 7 10.81 7.90 -21.47
CA LYS A 7 9.54 7.18 -21.58
C LYS A 7 9.33 6.71 -23.01
N GLU A 8 9.18 5.40 -23.20
CA GLU A 8 8.96 4.80 -24.52
C GLU A 8 8.03 3.59 -24.44
N GLN A 9 7.37 3.25 -25.56
CA GLN A 9 6.59 2.02 -25.66
C GLN A 9 7.48 0.88 -26.15
N VAL A 10 7.47 -0.24 -25.43
CA VAL A 10 8.37 -1.37 -25.71
C VAL A 10 7.64 -2.71 -25.62
N ASP A 11 8.32 -3.75 -26.09
CA ASP A 11 8.03 -5.15 -25.78
C ASP A 11 9.27 -5.77 -25.14
N ILE A 12 9.23 -6.06 -23.84
CA ILE A 12 10.40 -6.60 -23.11
C ILE A 12 10.75 -8.04 -23.51
N TYR A 13 9.89 -8.70 -24.30
CA TYR A 13 10.18 -10.01 -24.90
C TYR A 13 10.83 -9.92 -26.27
N GLN A 14 11.09 -8.72 -26.78
CA GLN A 14 11.88 -8.50 -27.98
C GLN A 14 13.24 -7.93 -27.59
N LEU A 15 14.30 -8.44 -28.21
CA LEU A 15 15.66 -7.92 -28.02
C LEU A 15 15.69 -6.41 -28.37
N PRO A 16 16.02 -5.51 -27.43
CA PRO A 16 16.08 -4.09 -27.75
C PRO A 16 17.31 -3.74 -28.58
N SER A 17 17.18 -2.68 -29.39
CA SER A 17 18.34 -1.95 -29.90
C SER A 17 19.02 -1.20 -28.77
N VAL A 18 20.35 -1.16 -28.77
CA VAL A 18 21.12 -0.35 -27.82
C VAL A 18 20.82 1.14 -28.04
N ASP A 19 20.43 1.82 -26.97
CA ASP A 19 20.30 3.26 -26.94
C ASP A 19 21.69 3.91 -26.86
N LEU A 20 22.14 4.44 -27.99
CA LEU A 20 23.45 5.09 -28.11
C LEU A 20 23.49 6.45 -27.39
N THR A 21 22.33 7.06 -27.10
CA THR A 21 22.23 8.35 -26.41
C THR A 21 22.32 8.19 -24.90
N HIS A 22 21.62 7.20 -24.35
CA HIS A 22 21.55 6.93 -22.90
C HIS A 22 22.34 5.68 -22.50
N LYS A 23 23.53 5.49 -23.06
CA LYS A 23 24.37 4.32 -22.77
C LYS A 23 24.93 4.39 -21.34
N GLY A 24 24.89 3.26 -20.63
CA GLY A 24 25.48 3.04 -19.31
C GLY A 24 27.01 3.06 -19.34
N THR A 25 27.59 4.23 -19.59
CA THR A 25 29.03 4.53 -19.68
C THR A 25 29.29 5.93 -19.13
N GLY A 26 30.54 6.24 -18.79
CA GLY A 26 30.99 7.53 -18.29
C GLY A 26 30.45 7.85 -16.89
N GLY A 27 30.31 6.85 -16.03
CA GLY A 27 29.68 7.00 -14.71
C GLY A 27 28.20 7.38 -14.76
N ALA A 28 27.48 6.97 -15.81
CA ALA A 28 26.04 7.16 -15.90
C ALA A 28 25.30 6.47 -14.75
N GLN A 29 24.18 7.02 -14.33
CA GLN A 29 23.26 6.38 -13.41
C GLN A 29 21.93 6.13 -14.09
N ILE A 30 21.46 4.89 -14.03
CA ILE A 30 20.24 4.42 -14.67
C ILE A 30 19.34 3.89 -13.57
N THR A 31 18.22 4.58 -13.36
CA THR A 31 17.21 4.21 -12.36
C THR A 31 15.96 3.71 -13.05
N ILE A 32 15.54 2.49 -12.75
CA ILE A 32 14.28 1.92 -13.23
C ILE A 32 13.26 1.90 -12.09
N GLY A 33 11.98 2.12 -12.43
CA GLY A 33 10.88 1.93 -11.50
C GLY A 33 10.67 0.47 -11.12
N ASP A 34 9.52 0.17 -10.52
CA ASP A 34 9.16 -1.15 -10.01
C ASP A 34 9.43 -2.25 -11.02
N LEU A 35 10.19 -3.27 -10.60
CA LEU A 35 10.57 -4.35 -11.50
C LEU A 35 9.46 -5.40 -11.65
N HIS A 36 8.53 -5.48 -10.68
CA HIS A 36 7.45 -6.47 -10.59
C HIS A 36 7.99 -7.92 -10.63
N ALA A 37 9.17 -8.15 -10.06
CA ALA A 37 9.97 -9.38 -10.14
C ALA A 37 10.16 -9.89 -11.59
N ASN A 38 10.02 -9.01 -12.59
CA ASN A 38 10.09 -9.38 -13.99
C ASN A 38 11.53 -9.35 -14.50
N THR A 39 12.18 -10.52 -14.49
CA THR A 39 13.55 -10.70 -14.95
C THR A 39 13.78 -10.18 -16.38
N MET A 40 12.82 -10.34 -17.27
CA MET A 40 12.98 -9.87 -18.66
C MET A 40 12.93 -8.35 -18.76
N LYS A 41 12.23 -7.65 -17.86
CA LYS A 41 12.29 -6.18 -17.75
C LYS A 41 13.68 -5.72 -17.33
N LEU A 42 14.32 -6.41 -16.38
CA LEU A 42 15.69 -6.16 -15.96
C LEU A 42 16.67 -6.41 -17.12
N MET A 43 16.56 -7.58 -17.77
CA MET A 43 17.42 -7.91 -18.92
C MET A 43 17.26 -6.91 -20.07
N PHE A 44 16.02 -6.49 -20.37
CA PHE A 44 15.73 -5.48 -21.38
C PHE A 44 16.47 -4.18 -21.09
N MET A 45 16.37 -3.64 -19.87
CA MET A 45 17.10 -2.43 -19.45
C MET A 45 18.61 -2.61 -19.63
N LEU A 46 19.17 -3.73 -19.15
CA LEU A 46 20.61 -4.00 -19.20
C LEU A 46 21.12 -3.98 -20.64
N VAL A 47 20.39 -4.62 -21.57
CA VAL A 47 20.77 -4.66 -22.98
C VAL A 47 20.55 -3.32 -23.66
N LYS A 48 19.39 -2.69 -23.45
CA LYS A 48 19.04 -1.40 -24.05
C LYS A 48 20.07 -0.32 -23.72
N HIS A 49 20.50 -0.23 -22.46
CA HIS A 49 21.49 0.76 -22.05
C HIS A 49 22.94 0.30 -22.27
N GLY A 50 23.17 -0.83 -22.94
CA GLY A 50 24.51 -1.33 -23.25
C GLY A 50 25.33 -1.71 -22.01
N ILE A 51 24.65 -2.02 -20.90
CA ILE A 51 25.27 -2.57 -19.69
C ILE A 51 25.58 -4.05 -19.93
N ALA A 52 24.61 -4.81 -20.45
CA ALA A 52 24.83 -6.16 -20.95
C ALA A 52 24.98 -6.12 -22.47
N THR A 53 26.01 -6.74 -22.99
CA THR A 53 26.31 -6.80 -24.43
C THR A 53 26.64 -8.23 -24.84
N ASN A 54 26.84 -8.45 -26.14
CA ASN A 54 27.12 -9.77 -26.72
C ASN A 54 25.95 -10.78 -26.63
N ILE A 55 24.71 -10.28 -26.54
CA ILE A 55 23.50 -11.09 -26.70
C ILE A 55 22.99 -10.99 -28.13
N ASN A 56 22.65 -12.13 -28.74
CA ASN A 56 21.99 -12.17 -30.04
C ASN A 56 20.49 -12.45 -29.86
N LYS A 57 19.73 -12.37 -30.97
CA LYS A 57 18.28 -12.56 -30.96
C LYS A 57 17.87 -13.97 -30.53
N GLU A 58 18.64 -14.99 -30.88
CA GLU A 58 18.35 -16.39 -30.53
C GLU A 58 18.49 -16.62 -29.03
N ASP A 59 19.61 -16.20 -28.44
CA ASP A 59 19.86 -16.28 -27.00
C ASP A 59 18.80 -15.47 -26.21
N TYR A 60 18.45 -14.25 -26.66
CA TYR A 60 17.40 -13.45 -26.00
C TYR A 60 16.02 -14.14 -26.06
N ASN A 61 15.62 -14.64 -27.24
CA ASN A 61 14.38 -15.40 -27.38
C ASN A 61 14.39 -16.66 -26.50
N ARG A 62 15.56 -17.27 -26.31
CA ARG A 62 15.69 -18.43 -25.44
C ARG A 62 15.53 -18.08 -23.97
N LEU A 63 16.10 -16.96 -23.50
CA LEU A 63 15.84 -16.41 -22.16
C LEU A 63 14.34 -16.18 -21.94
N VAL A 64 13.66 -15.53 -22.91
CA VAL A 64 12.21 -15.33 -22.85
C VAL A 64 11.46 -16.65 -22.74
N LYS A 65 11.81 -17.65 -23.57
CA LYS A 65 11.17 -18.97 -23.54
C LYS A 65 11.36 -19.67 -22.19
N ILE A 66 12.55 -19.59 -21.61
CA ILE A 66 12.82 -20.17 -20.29
C ILE A 66 12.03 -19.42 -19.21
N TYR A 67 12.07 -18.09 -19.22
CA TYR A 67 11.32 -17.24 -18.28
C TYR A 67 9.80 -17.50 -18.32
N LYS A 68 9.25 -17.81 -19.50
CA LYS A 68 7.81 -18.13 -19.67
C LYS A 68 7.46 -19.59 -19.39
N THR A 69 8.43 -20.44 -19.05
CA THR A 69 8.14 -21.84 -18.74
C THR A 69 7.47 -21.91 -17.36
N GLU A 70 6.36 -22.64 -17.26
CA GLU A 70 5.71 -22.90 -15.97
C GLU A 70 6.67 -23.56 -14.99
N THR A 71 6.58 -23.24 -13.71
CA THR A 71 7.57 -23.65 -12.71
C THR A 71 7.68 -25.17 -12.59
N GLU A 72 6.56 -25.88 -12.73
CA GLU A 72 6.48 -27.36 -12.70
C GLU A 72 7.20 -28.01 -13.90
N ASN A 73 7.43 -27.24 -14.97
CA ASN A 73 8.11 -27.68 -16.19
C ASN A 73 9.57 -27.17 -16.26
N LEU A 74 10.02 -26.38 -15.27
CA LEU A 74 11.43 -26.00 -15.19
C LEU A 74 12.26 -27.23 -14.80
N THR A 75 13.43 -27.36 -15.42
CA THR A 75 14.39 -28.44 -15.13
C THR A 75 15.78 -27.87 -14.88
N LYS A 76 16.67 -28.67 -14.30
CA LYS A 76 18.08 -28.28 -14.09
C LYS A 76 18.77 -27.91 -15.40
N GLU A 77 18.43 -28.58 -16.50
CA GLU A 77 18.97 -28.29 -17.83
C GLU A 77 18.50 -26.93 -18.33
N LEU A 78 17.23 -26.55 -18.12
CA LEU A 78 16.72 -25.23 -18.49
C LEU A 78 17.37 -24.11 -17.66
N LEU A 79 17.56 -24.32 -16.36
CA LEU A 79 18.28 -23.36 -15.51
C LEU A 79 19.77 -23.28 -15.87
N GLY A 80 20.38 -24.40 -16.24
CA GLY A 80 21.75 -24.48 -16.77
C GLY A 80 21.89 -23.75 -18.10
N GLU A 81 20.88 -23.83 -18.97
CA GLU A 81 20.85 -23.08 -20.23
C GLU A 81 20.69 -21.57 -19.98
N PHE A 82 19.80 -21.17 -19.07
CA PHE A 82 19.64 -19.76 -18.67
C PHE A 82 20.97 -19.17 -18.20
N THR A 83 21.62 -19.83 -17.23
CA THR A 83 22.92 -19.40 -16.70
C THR A 83 24.04 -19.48 -17.74
N GLY A 84 24.00 -20.47 -18.64
CA GLY A 84 24.91 -20.60 -19.77
C GLY A 84 24.81 -19.43 -20.75
N ILE A 85 23.59 -18.95 -21.04
CA ILE A 85 23.37 -17.74 -21.85
C ILE A 85 23.93 -16.51 -21.11
N LEU A 86 23.64 -16.35 -19.82
CA LEU A 86 24.18 -15.24 -19.02
C LEU A 86 25.72 -15.22 -19.01
N GLY A 87 26.36 -16.40 -19.00
CA GLY A 87 27.82 -16.54 -19.06
C GLY A 87 28.46 -16.08 -20.38
N LYS A 88 27.70 -15.96 -21.47
CA LYS A 88 28.18 -15.41 -22.75
C LYS A 88 28.18 -13.88 -22.79
N LEU A 89 27.43 -13.24 -21.89
CA LEU A 89 27.24 -11.80 -21.87
C LEU A 89 28.51 -11.09 -21.39
N LYS A 90 28.71 -9.88 -21.90
CA LYS A 90 29.74 -8.96 -21.39
C LYS A 90 29.05 -7.82 -20.66
N PHE A 91 29.46 -7.60 -19.42
CA PHE A 91 28.90 -6.54 -18.58
C PHE A 91 29.85 -5.34 -18.50
N ASN A 92 29.29 -4.13 -18.64
CA ASN A 92 29.99 -2.89 -18.41
C ASN A 92 29.74 -2.38 -16.99
N SER A 93 30.81 -2.13 -16.23
CA SER A 93 30.76 -1.63 -14.85
C SER A 93 30.88 -0.11 -14.74
N ASP A 94 30.90 0.62 -15.86
CA ASP A 94 31.06 2.09 -15.91
C ASP A 94 29.73 2.86 -15.73
N SER A 95 28.75 2.23 -15.09
CA SER A 95 27.47 2.86 -14.74
C SER A 95 26.91 2.27 -13.45
N THR A 96 26.10 3.05 -12.75
CA THR A 96 25.34 2.57 -11.59
C THR A 96 23.92 2.26 -11.99
N ILE A 97 23.44 1.08 -11.59
CA ILE A 97 22.05 0.67 -11.74
C ILE A 97 21.35 0.89 -10.42
N ARG A 98 20.17 1.49 -10.46
CA ARG A 98 19.31 1.63 -9.29
C ARG A 98 17.95 1.00 -9.56
N LEU A 99 17.61 0.01 -8.76
CA LEU A 99 16.30 -0.63 -8.76
C LEU A 99 15.49 0.04 -7.64
N ILE A 100 14.37 0.68 -8.01
CA ILE A 100 13.51 1.39 -7.04
C ILE A 100 12.73 0.44 -6.13
N GLY A 101 12.72 -0.85 -6.45
CA GLY A 101 12.15 -1.90 -5.61
C GLY A 101 11.41 -2.93 -6.45
N ASP A 102 10.70 -3.80 -5.74
CA ASP A 102 9.86 -4.86 -6.31
C ASP A 102 10.61 -5.78 -7.26
N GLU A 103 11.88 -6.00 -6.96
CA GLU A 103 12.77 -6.84 -7.75
C GLU A 103 12.63 -8.32 -7.46
N LEU A 104 12.13 -8.67 -6.27
CA LEU A 104 11.81 -10.02 -5.82
C LEU A 104 10.41 -10.05 -5.19
N ALA A 105 9.85 -11.24 -4.99
CA ALA A 105 8.60 -11.48 -4.27
C ALA A 105 7.37 -10.72 -4.81
N ASP A 106 7.32 -10.52 -6.12
CA ASP A 106 6.20 -9.89 -6.83
C ASP A 106 5.59 -10.84 -7.88
N ARG A 107 4.83 -10.33 -8.83
CA ARG A 107 4.02 -11.01 -9.87
C ARG A 107 4.84 -11.64 -10.99
N GLY A 108 6.16 -11.45 -10.99
CA GLY A 108 7.07 -12.03 -11.97
C GLY A 108 7.06 -13.56 -11.95
N ASN A 109 7.79 -14.18 -12.88
CA ASN A 109 7.77 -15.65 -12.99
C ASN A 109 8.51 -16.32 -11.82
N ASN A 110 9.78 -16.02 -11.57
CA ASN A 110 10.54 -16.72 -10.53
C ASN A 110 11.73 -15.88 -10.07
N ASP A 111 11.85 -15.67 -8.75
CA ASP A 111 12.92 -14.86 -8.15
C ASP A 111 14.32 -15.40 -8.44
N TYR A 112 14.46 -16.71 -8.67
CA TYR A 112 15.73 -17.33 -9.02
C TYR A 112 16.40 -16.66 -10.24
N PHE A 113 15.61 -16.31 -11.25
CA PHE A 113 16.15 -15.71 -12.47
C PHE A 113 16.69 -14.30 -12.22
N THR A 114 16.00 -13.49 -11.41
CA THR A 114 16.46 -12.15 -11.03
C THR A 114 17.72 -12.25 -10.17
N LEU A 115 17.74 -13.15 -9.18
CA LEU A 115 18.92 -13.41 -8.34
C LEU A 115 20.15 -13.80 -9.17
N LYS A 116 19.99 -14.64 -10.21
CA LYS A 116 21.09 -15.00 -11.12
C LYS A 116 21.61 -13.84 -11.96
N ILE A 117 20.76 -12.88 -12.33
CA ILE A 117 21.24 -11.65 -12.97
C ILE A 117 22.03 -10.80 -11.98
N LEU A 118 21.54 -10.63 -10.74
CA LEU A 118 22.25 -9.88 -9.70
C LEU A 118 23.62 -10.50 -9.38
N GLU A 119 23.70 -11.82 -9.31
CA GLU A 119 24.96 -12.57 -9.18
C GLU A 119 25.94 -12.21 -10.31
N LYS A 120 25.48 -12.20 -11.57
CA LYS A 120 26.33 -11.85 -12.73
C LYS A 120 26.78 -10.40 -12.72
N LEU A 121 25.91 -9.47 -12.31
CA LEU A 121 26.26 -8.06 -12.13
C LEU A 121 27.35 -7.91 -11.06
N LYS A 122 27.23 -8.64 -9.95
CA LYS A 122 28.22 -8.65 -8.86
C LYS A 122 29.57 -9.21 -9.31
N GLU A 123 29.59 -10.35 -10.01
CA GLU A 123 30.80 -10.97 -10.56
C GLU A 123 31.58 -9.99 -11.46
N HIS A 124 30.86 -9.20 -12.25
CA HIS A 124 31.43 -8.20 -13.17
C HIS A 124 31.60 -6.82 -12.52
N LYS A 125 31.39 -6.70 -11.20
CA LYS A 125 31.55 -5.47 -10.42
C LYS A 125 30.72 -4.30 -10.96
N VAL A 126 29.55 -4.57 -11.53
CA VAL A 126 28.60 -3.52 -11.90
C VAL A 126 28.01 -2.94 -10.61
N PRO A 127 28.13 -1.62 -10.37
CA PRO A 127 27.49 -0.99 -9.21
C PRO A 127 25.96 -1.11 -9.28
N VAL A 128 25.37 -1.70 -8.25
CA VAL A 128 23.92 -1.87 -8.13
C VAL A 128 23.48 -1.35 -6.76
N GLU A 129 22.38 -0.60 -6.76
CA GLU A 129 21.63 -0.22 -5.58
C GLU A 129 20.19 -0.72 -5.70
N ILE A 130 19.68 -1.36 -4.65
CA ILE A 130 18.31 -1.84 -4.55
C ILE A 130 17.67 -1.11 -3.39
N ILE A 131 16.62 -0.34 -3.66
CA ILE A 131 15.87 0.36 -2.61
C ILE A 131 14.88 -0.63 -2.02
N VAL A 132 14.86 -0.74 -0.69
CA VAL A 132 13.94 -1.65 0.01
C VAL A 132 12.49 -1.30 -0.32
N SER A 133 11.72 -2.30 -0.72
CA SER A 133 10.28 -2.19 -0.96
C SER A 133 9.47 -3.10 -0.05
N ASN A 134 8.14 -2.91 -0.10
CA ASN A 134 7.19 -3.81 0.54
C ASN A 134 7.25 -5.24 0.00
N HIS A 135 7.73 -5.47 -1.22
CA HIS A 135 7.99 -6.81 -1.75
C HIS A 135 9.38 -7.32 -1.33
N SER A 136 10.42 -6.48 -1.34
CA SER A 136 11.78 -6.87 -0.92
C SER A 136 11.78 -7.51 0.47
N ILE A 137 11.00 -6.97 1.41
CA ILE A 137 10.94 -7.48 2.80
C ILE A 137 10.40 -8.91 2.93
N GLU A 138 9.58 -9.39 1.99
CA GLU A 138 9.08 -10.78 2.01
C GLU A 138 10.24 -11.76 1.77
N PHE A 139 11.12 -11.45 0.81
CA PHE A 139 12.34 -12.24 0.57
C PHE A 139 13.34 -12.09 1.72
N ILE A 140 13.49 -10.87 2.25
CA ILE A 140 14.40 -10.58 3.36
C ILE A 140 14.02 -11.38 4.61
N GLU A 141 12.76 -11.29 5.03
CA GLU A 141 12.30 -11.96 6.24
C GLU A 141 12.38 -13.48 6.13
N ALA A 142 12.14 -14.05 4.95
CA ALA A 142 12.30 -15.48 4.70
C ALA A 142 13.75 -15.96 4.93
N TYR A 143 14.76 -15.22 4.46
CA TYR A 143 16.15 -15.61 4.71
C TYR A 143 16.61 -15.30 6.14
N GLU A 144 16.20 -14.17 6.73
CA GLU A 144 16.61 -13.78 8.09
C GLU A 144 16.09 -14.76 9.13
N ARG A 145 14.86 -15.26 8.95
CA ARG A 145 14.23 -16.22 9.87
C ARG A 145 14.55 -17.68 9.57
N GLN A 146 15.30 -17.94 8.49
CA GLN A 146 15.57 -19.29 7.99
C GLN A 146 14.28 -20.08 7.68
N GLU A 147 13.26 -19.39 7.19
CA GLU A 147 11.95 -19.97 6.85
C GLU A 147 11.79 -20.19 5.34
N ASP A 148 10.75 -20.90 4.94
CA ASP A 148 10.37 -21.07 3.53
C ASP A 148 10.21 -19.71 2.83
N PHE A 149 10.54 -19.67 1.53
CA PHE A 149 10.37 -18.49 0.70
C PHE A 149 8.89 -18.29 0.36
N LEU A 150 8.11 -17.87 1.35
CA LEU A 150 6.68 -17.61 1.25
C LEU A 150 6.36 -16.20 1.75
N PRO A 151 5.42 -15.50 1.10
CA PRO A 151 4.99 -14.18 1.55
C PRO A 151 4.24 -14.28 2.88
N ARG A 152 4.47 -13.31 3.77
CA ARG A 152 3.84 -13.18 5.09
C ARG A 152 2.73 -12.14 5.10
N ILE A 153 2.87 -11.05 4.36
CA ILE A 153 1.93 -9.92 4.36
C ILE A 153 1.15 -9.88 3.05
N LEU A 154 1.84 -10.06 1.92
CA LEU A 154 1.24 -9.95 0.60
C LEU A 154 0.34 -11.13 0.25
N LEU A 155 -0.75 -10.85 -0.47
CA LEU A 155 -1.58 -11.88 -1.07
C LEU A 155 -0.80 -12.67 -2.14
N GLU A 156 -1.24 -13.90 -2.38
CA GLU A 156 -0.59 -14.85 -3.28
C GLU A 156 -0.44 -14.29 -4.70
N GLU A 157 -1.50 -13.73 -5.27
CA GLU A 157 -1.50 -13.15 -6.61
C GLU A 157 -0.57 -11.94 -6.79
N HIS A 158 -0.06 -11.39 -5.68
CA HIS A 158 0.88 -10.26 -5.68
C HIS A 158 2.32 -10.69 -5.47
N SER A 159 2.60 -11.97 -5.20
CA SER A 159 3.91 -12.47 -4.76
C SER A 159 4.26 -13.84 -5.36
N GLU A 160 3.80 -14.08 -6.59
CA GLU A 160 3.98 -15.36 -7.29
C GLU A 160 5.44 -15.80 -7.45
N SER A 161 6.34 -14.86 -7.73
CA SER A 161 7.76 -15.14 -8.02
C SER A 161 8.51 -15.80 -6.87
N ILE A 162 8.25 -15.41 -5.61
CA ILE A 162 8.88 -16.01 -4.42
C ILE A 162 8.31 -17.40 -4.14
N ARG A 163 7.00 -17.61 -4.35
CA ARG A 163 6.37 -18.93 -4.21
C ARG A 163 6.92 -19.92 -5.25
N LYS A 164 7.10 -19.44 -6.47
CA LYS A 164 7.70 -20.24 -7.55
C LYS A 164 9.18 -20.55 -7.27
N LEU A 165 9.92 -19.65 -6.62
CA LEU A 165 11.25 -19.94 -6.08
C LEU A 165 11.19 -21.07 -5.04
N GLN A 166 10.27 -21.01 -4.08
CA GLN A 166 10.07 -22.07 -3.08
C GLN A 166 9.78 -23.43 -3.73
N ARG A 167 8.95 -23.49 -4.78
CA ARG A 167 8.70 -24.74 -5.54
C ARG A 167 9.96 -25.32 -6.19
N LEU A 168 10.89 -24.49 -6.65
CA LEU A 168 12.19 -24.97 -7.16
C LEU A 168 13.06 -25.58 -6.06
N VAL A 169 12.98 -25.04 -4.84
CA VAL A 169 13.66 -25.58 -3.66
C VAL A 169 13.04 -26.93 -3.26
N GLU A 170 11.72 -27.00 -3.16
CA GLU A 170 10.97 -28.22 -2.78
C GLU A 170 11.16 -29.37 -3.77
N SER A 171 11.28 -29.06 -5.07
CA SER A 171 11.55 -30.05 -6.11
C SER A 171 13.02 -30.48 -6.20
N GLY A 172 13.92 -29.88 -5.41
CA GLY A 172 15.36 -30.16 -5.43
C GLY A 172 16.06 -29.75 -6.73
N ILE A 173 15.43 -28.86 -7.50
CA ILE A 173 16.01 -28.28 -8.72
C ILE A 173 17.09 -27.27 -8.35
N VAL A 174 16.82 -26.42 -7.36
CA VAL A 174 17.79 -25.51 -6.72
C VAL A 174 17.85 -25.81 -5.22
N THR A 175 18.94 -25.41 -4.57
CA THR A 175 19.07 -25.61 -3.12
C THR A 175 18.87 -24.29 -2.38
N ARG A 176 18.36 -24.35 -1.14
CA ARG A 176 18.26 -23.16 -0.29
C ARG A 176 19.63 -22.50 -0.08
N ASP A 177 20.67 -23.29 0.16
CA ASP A 177 22.04 -22.79 0.37
C ASP A 177 22.56 -22.00 -0.84
N GLU A 178 22.23 -22.42 -2.07
CA GLU A 178 22.53 -21.65 -3.27
C GLU A 178 21.83 -20.27 -3.26
N ILE A 179 20.54 -20.22 -2.89
CA ILE A 179 19.80 -18.96 -2.83
C ILE A 179 20.40 -18.03 -1.76
N LEU A 180 20.71 -18.56 -0.59
CA LEU A 180 21.32 -17.80 0.50
C LEU A 180 22.73 -17.30 0.14
N ASP A 181 23.52 -18.11 -0.57
CA ASP A 181 24.85 -17.71 -1.06
C ASP A 181 24.77 -16.56 -2.06
N ILE A 182 23.80 -16.60 -2.99
CA ILE A 182 23.54 -15.49 -3.92
C ILE A 182 23.08 -14.25 -3.14
N ALA A 183 22.15 -14.41 -2.19
CA ALA A 183 21.63 -13.31 -1.39
C ALA A 183 22.76 -12.60 -0.62
N GLU A 184 23.63 -13.36 0.04
CA GLU A 184 24.75 -12.83 0.81
C GLU A 184 25.75 -12.08 -0.07
N LYS A 185 26.11 -12.64 -1.23
CA LYS A 185 27.16 -12.08 -2.10
C LYS A 185 26.67 -10.92 -2.96
N ALA A 186 25.45 -11.01 -3.49
CA ALA A 186 24.97 -10.16 -4.57
C ALA A 186 23.78 -9.29 -4.19
N TYR A 187 22.90 -9.73 -3.29
CA TYR A 187 21.69 -8.99 -2.93
C TYR A 187 21.93 -8.05 -1.74
N LYS A 188 22.23 -8.60 -0.55
CA LYS A 188 22.39 -7.84 0.71
C LYS A 188 23.29 -6.59 0.59
N PRO A 189 24.46 -6.64 -0.07
CA PRO A 189 25.35 -5.47 -0.16
C PRO A 189 24.76 -4.29 -0.97
N THR A 190 23.77 -4.56 -1.81
CA THR A 190 23.15 -3.58 -2.70
C THR A 190 21.96 -2.87 -2.05
N LEU A 191 21.42 -3.41 -0.95
CA LEU A 191 20.23 -2.89 -0.29
C LEU A 191 20.46 -1.48 0.29
N ARG A 192 19.48 -0.60 0.11
CA ARG A 192 19.44 0.77 0.66
C ARG A 192 18.04 1.03 1.20
N ALA A 193 17.94 1.79 2.30
CA ALA A 193 16.65 2.28 2.77
C ALA A 193 16.11 3.36 1.79
N ILE A 194 16.98 4.31 1.44
CA ILE A 194 16.76 5.36 0.44
C ILE A 194 18.11 5.66 -0.23
N SER A 195 18.12 6.25 -1.42
CA SER A 195 19.37 6.62 -2.12
C SER A 195 19.36 8.07 -2.59
N TYR A 196 20.50 8.56 -3.09
CA TYR A 196 20.59 9.88 -3.71
C TYR A 196 21.66 9.98 -4.80
N SER A 197 21.55 11.04 -5.60
CA SER A 197 22.57 11.56 -6.50
C SER A 197 22.83 13.02 -6.15
N LEU A 198 24.09 13.44 -6.21
CA LEU A 198 24.49 14.83 -5.96
C LEU A 198 25.07 15.44 -7.24
N SER A 199 24.71 16.68 -7.54
CA SER A 199 25.32 17.45 -8.62
C SER A 199 26.79 17.77 -8.32
N GLU A 200 27.57 18.05 -9.36
CA GLU A 200 29.02 18.36 -9.22
C GLU A 200 29.29 19.63 -8.41
N ASP A 201 28.41 20.62 -8.49
CA ASP A 201 28.48 21.86 -7.71
C ASP A 201 27.91 21.71 -6.30
N ASN A 202 27.39 20.54 -5.95
CA ASN A 202 26.70 20.24 -4.69
C ASN A 202 25.51 21.17 -4.39
N LYS A 203 24.89 21.76 -5.40
CA LYS A 203 23.71 22.63 -5.29
C LYS A 203 22.40 21.96 -5.70
N GLU A 204 22.44 20.67 -6.01
CA GLU A 204 21.26 19.89 -6.36
C GLU A 204 21.43 18.44 -5.87
N ILE A 205 20.41 17.92 -5.19
CA ILE A 205 20.31 16.52 -4.78
C ILE A 205 19.06 15.89 -5.37
N THR A 206 19.17 14.65 -5.84
CA THR A 206 18.04 13.84 -6.29
C THR A 206 17.93 12.65 -5.36
N ILE A 207 16.78 12.49 -4.72
CA ILE A 207 16.51 11.47 -3.72
C ILE A 207 15.70 10.37 -4.38
N TYR A 208 16.06 9.11 -4.11
CA TYR A 208 15.39 7.93 -4.62
C TYR A 208 14.81 7.13 -3.46
N SER A 209 13.55 6.74 -3.57
CA SER A 209 12.83 5.90 -2.61
C SER A 209 11.93 4.92 -3.37
N HIS A 210 11.43 3.89 -2.69
CA HIS A 210 10.46 2.97 -3.29
C HIS A 210 9.09 3.65 -3.46
N ALA A 211 8.43 3.99 -2.35
CA ALA A 211 7.21 4.82 -2.35
C ALA A 211 7.55 6.32 -2.35
N GLY A 212 6.56 7.17 -2.64
CA GLY A 212 6.75 8.63 -2.60
C GLY A 212 6.96 9.15 -1.18
N ILE A 213 8.05 9.89 -0.93
CA ILE A 213 8.43 10.43 0.39
C ILE A 213 8.76 11.93 0.34
N GLY A 214 8.83 12.58 1.50
CA GLY A 214 9.32 13.95 1.68
C GLY A 214 10.54 14.04 2.60
N LEU A 215 11.02 15.26 2.88
CA LEU A 215 12.11 15.51 3.83
C LEU A 215 11.73 15.13 5.26
N ASP A 216 10.47 15.31 5.62
CA ASP A 216 9.86 14.84 6.86
C ASP A 216 10.06 13.32 7.03
N SER A 217 9.78 12.52 5.99
CA SER A 217 9.98 11.08 6.04
C SER A 217 11.46 10.69 6.26
N ILE A 218 12.41 11.43 5.67
CA ILE A 218 13.85 11.20 5.86
C ILE A 218 14.27 11.54 7.29
N LYS A 219 13.70 12.60 7.85
CA LYS A 219 13.91 12.98 9.25
C LYS A 219 13.38 11.91 10.21
N ASP A 220 12.22 11.34 9.93
CA ASP A 220 11.63 10.29 10.75
C ASP A 220 12.44 8.98 10.66
N LEU A 221 12.96 8.63 9.48
CA LEU A 221 13.93 7.54 9.33
C LEU A 221 15.20 7.78 10.13
N ALA A 222 15.76 8.99 10.06
CA ALA A 222 16.94 9.35 10.82
C ALA A 222 16.68 9.21 12.32
N GLN A 223 15.53 9.68 12.81
CA GLN A 223 15.13 9.53 14.21
C GLN A 223 14.99 8.05 14.61
N LYS A 224 14.30 7.24 13.79
CA LYS A 224 14.10 5.79 14.05
C LYS A 224 15.43 5.03 14.17
N LEU A 225 16.44 5.43 13.40
CA LEU A 225 17.78 4.81 13.39
C LEU A 225 18.80 5.53 14.28
N GLU A 226 18.36 6.46 15.12
CA GLU A 226 19.23 7.25 16.01
C GLU A 226 20.36 8.00 15.26
N VAL A 227 20.05 8.49 14.06
CA VAL A 227 20.93 9.28 13.20
C VAL A 227 20.60 10.77 13.36
N GLU A 228 21.63 11.59 13.51
CA GLU A 228 21.49 13.05 13.48
C GLU A 228 21.06 13.52 12.07
N TYR A 229 19.87 14.11 11.98
CA TYR A 229 19.34 14.68 10.75
C TYR A 229 19.90 16.09 10.47
N LYS A 230 20.49 16.29 9.29
CA LYS A 230 20.96 17.59 8.79
C LYS A 230 20.63 17.76 7.32
N ASP A 231 20.00 18.87 6.97
CA ASP A 231 19.61 19.23 5.60
C ASP A 231 19.96 20.68 5.22
N THR A 232 20.81 21.36 5.99
CA THR A 232 21.16 22.77 5.72
C THR A 232 21.87 23.01 4.39
N THR A 233 22.42 21.95 3.78
CA THR A 233 22.99 21.93 2.42
C THR A 233 22.73 20.56 1.79
N ALA A 234 22.78 20.46 0.46
CA ALA A 234 22.65 19.18 -0.25
C ALA A 234 23.67 18.12 0.23
N VAL A 235 24.91 18.55 0.56
CA VAL A 235 25.96 17.68 1.11
C VAL A 235 25.59 17.17 2.50
N CYS A 236 25.02 18.02 3.36
CA CYS A 236 24.57 17.62 4.70
C CYS A 236 23.43 16.59 4.60
N LEU A 237 22.48 16.80 3.70
CA LEU A 237 21.38 15.84 3.48
C LEU A 237 21.92 14.50 2.94
N ALA A 238 22.83 14.54 1.98
CA ALA A 238 23.54 13.37 1.47
C ALA A 238 24.28 12.59 2.59
N GLN A 239 24.96 13.29 3.50
CA GLN A 239 25.62 12.67 4.66
C GLN A 239 24.63 12.06 5.65
N THR A 240 23.46 12.69 5.85
CA THR A 240 22.37 12.12 6.64
C THR A 240 21.89 10.80 6.02
N ILE A 241 21.67 10.77 4.70
CA ILE A 241 21.26 9.56 3.98
C ILE A 241 22.33 8.46 4.04
N ASN A 242 23.62 8.82 3.95
CA ASN A 242 24.72 7.86 4.13
C ASN A 242 24.64 7.19 5.51
N LYS A 243 24.47 7.97 6.58
CA LYS A 243 24.36 7.44 7.95
C LYS A 243 23.12 6.57 8.15
N ILE A 244 21.98 6.94 7.55
CA ILE A 244 20.77 6.10 7.53
C ILE A 244 21.10 4.75 6.90
N ASN A 245 21.72 4.74 5.72
CA ASN A 245 22.08 3.51 5.04
C ASN A 245 23.17 2.70 5.75
N GLU A 246 24.10 3.34 6.45
CA GLU A 246 25.07 2.66 7.31
C GLU A 246 24.39 1.89 8.44
N GLN A 247 23.40 2.50 9.12
CA GLN A 247 22.62 1.81 10.15
C GLN A 247 21.75 0.71 9.56
N PHE A 248 21.04 0.99 8.47
CA PHE A 248 20.24 -0.02 7.76
C PHE A 248 21.10 -1.21 7.30
N GLN A 249 22.30 -0.96 6.78
CA GLN A 249 23.22 -2.03 6.39
C GLN A 249 23.72 -2.87 7.56
N LYS A 250 23.82 -2.32 8.78
CA LYS A 250 24.08 -3.15 9.98
C LYS A 250 22.92 -4.10 10.24
N HIS A 251 21.67 -3.67 10.05
CA HIS A 251 20.52 -4.56 10.18
C HIS A 251 20.56 -5.67 9.13
N VAL A 252 20.86 -5.32 7.87
CA VAL A 252 21.01 -6.29 6.77
C VAL A 252 22.13 -7.31 7.05
N GLN A 253 23.29 -6.87 7.55
CA GLN A 253 24.42 -7.75 7.86
C GLN A 253 24.16 -8.65 9.08
N ASN A 254 23.32 -8.19 10.02
CA ASN A 254 22.98 -8.92 11.23
C ASN A 254 21.69 -9.73 11.12
N ASP A 255 21.06 -9.80 9.94
CA ASP A 255 19.77 -10.47 9.73
C ASP A 255 18.66 -9.97 10.66
N THR A 256 18.55 -8.64 10.79
CA THR A 256 17.60 -7.97 11.70
C THR A 256 16.78 -6.86 11.03
N VAL A 257 16.66 -6.85 9.71
CA VAL A 257 15.80 -5.88 8.99
C VAL A 257 14.34 -6.03 9.42
N HIS A 258 13.88 -7.26 9.66
CA HIS A 258 12.52 -7.54 10.18
C HIS A 258 12.21 -6.88 11.55
N THR A 259 13.20 -6.32 12.24
CA THR A 259 13.01 -5.59 13.50
C THR A 259 12.72 -4.09 13.31
N LEU A 260 12.90 -3.57 12.10
CA LEU A 260 12.73 -2.16 11.76
C LEU A 260 11.27 -1.77 11.52
N TYR A 261 10.42 -2.75 11.23
CA TYR A 261 8.99 -2.62 10.98
C TYR A 261 8.18 -3.62 11.82
N THR A 262 6.85 -3.49 11.80
CA THR A 262 5.95 -4.48 12.41
C THR A 262 4.98 -5.07 11.38
N SER A 263 4.57 -6.31 11.58
CA SER A 263 3.57 -6.94 10.71
C SER A 263 2.22 -6.21 10.73
N GLU A 264 1.85 -5.60 11.87
CA GLU A 264 0.64 -4.77 12.00
C GLU A 264 0.70 -3.55 11.08
N ASN A 265 1.78 -2.78 11.12
CA ASN A 265 1.94 -1.61 10.25
C ASN A 265 2.12 -2.00 8.78
N MET A 266 2.79 -3.11 8.48
CA MET A 266 2.89 -3.59 7.09
C MET A 266 1.52 -3.97 6.53
N TRP A 267 0.67 -4.59 7.35
CA TRP A 267 -0.72 -4.87 7.00
C TRP A 267 -1.55 -3.58 6.86
N ALA A 268 -1.36 -2.60 7.76
CA ALA A 268 -1.98 -1.29 7.65
C ALA A 268 -1.58 -0.58 6.34
N GLY A 269 -0.30 -0.66 5.95
CA GLY A 269 0.21 -0.15 4.69
C GLY A 269 -0.40 -0.84 3.48
N TYR A 270 -0.50 -2.16 3.52
CA TYR A 270 -1.20 -2.96 2.50
C TYR A 270 -2.65 -2.50 2.29
N LEU A 271 -3.34 -2.13 3.37
CA LEU A 271 -4.72 -1.62 3.35
C LEU A 271 -4.84 -0.12 3.01
N GLY A 272 -3.72 0.61 2.83
CA GLY A 272 -3.71 2.05 2.56
C GLY A 272 -4.04 2.93 3.77
N GLU A 273 -3.84 2.41 4.98
CA GLU A 273 -4.02 3.14 6.23
C GLU A 273 -2.90 4.18 6.44
N ASN A 274 -2.97 4.96 7.53
CA ASN A 274 -1.96 5.97 7.84
C ASN A 274 -0.73 5.32 8.47
N LEU A 275 0.47 5.67 7.98
CA LEU A 275 1.76 5.15 8.44
C LEU A 275 2.69 6.24 9.00
N SER A 276 2.15 7.41 9.37
CA SER A 276 2.96 8.57 9.78
C SER A 276 3.94 8.29 10.92
N ASP A 277 3.63 7.36 11.82
CA ASP A 277 4.49 7.00 12.96
C ASP A 277 5.36 5.74 12.70
N ALA A 278 5.37 5.25 11.46
CA ALA A 278 5.99 3.99 11.05
C ALA A 278 6.94 4.20 9.85
N PRO A 279 8.15 4.76 10.04
CA PRO A 279 8.94 5.33 8.95
C PRO A 279 9.39 4.32 7.89
N PHE A 280 9.71 3.08 8.28
CA PHE A 280 10.10 2.03 7.33
C PHE A 280 8.90 1.54 6.52
N GLU A 281 7.78 1.31 7.17
CA GLU A 281 6.53 0.96 6.50
C GLU A 281 6.09 2.09 5.57
N PHE A 282 6.25 3.35 5.98
CA PHE A 282 5.91 4.53 5.18
C PHE A 282 6.72 4.59 3.88
N ILE A 283 8.05 4.44 3.91
CA ILE A 283 8.87 4.50 2.69
C ILE A 283 8.63 3.32 1.72
N MET A 284 8.01 2.25 2.21
CA MET A 284 7.62 1.08 1.42
C MET A 284 6.18 1.13 0.91
N TRP A 285 5.27 1.81 1.61
CA TRP A 285 3.84 1.73 1.32
C TRP A 285 3.14 3.04 0.97
N ASN A 286 3.76 4.21 1.19
CA ASN A 286 3.04 5.47 1.13
C ASN A 286 2.30 5.70 -0.20
N ARG A 287 1.02 6.08 -0.10
CA ARG A 287 0.12 6.47 -1.20
C ARG A 287 -0.57 7.81 -0.94
N ARG A 288 -0.08 8.58 0.04
CA ARG A 288 -0.67 9.86 0.48
C ARG A 288 0.34 10.98 0.23
N TYR A 289 0.10 11.74 -0.83
CA TYR A 289 1.10 12.66 -1.38
C TYR A 289 0.85 14.15 -1.07
N TYR A 290 -0.32 14.49 -0.56
CA TYR A 290 -0.78 15.88 -0.42
C TYR A 290 -0.09 16.64 0.72
N SER A 291 0.44 15.93 1.71
CA SER A 291 1.05 16.50 2.92
C SER A 291 2.58 16.37 2.96
N LEU A 292 3.21 15.76 1.94
CA LEU A 292 4.65 15.53 1.91
C LEU A 292 5.45 16.83 1.75
N ASP A 293 6.50 17.00 2.54
CA ASP A 293 7.46 18.12 2.40
C ASP A 293 8.44 17.85 1.26
N ARG A 294 8.10 18.32 0.04
CA ARG A 294 8.87 18.10 -1.19
C ARG A 294 9.27 19.41 -1.89
N PRO A 295 10.02 20.30 -1.22
CA PRO A 295 10.39 21.58 -1.78
C PRO A 295 11.30 21.40 -2.99
N LYS A 296 11.06 22.15 -4.06
CA LYS A 296 11.98 22.22 -5.20
C LYS A 296 13.27 22.96 -4.84
N ASP A 297 13.14 24.02 -4.05
CA ASP A 297 14.23 24.84 -3.54
C ASP A 297 14.23 24.76 -2.00
N HIS A 298 15.34 24.31 -1.41
CA HIS A 298 15.50 24.13 0.02
C HIS A 298 16.81 24.77 0.47
N TYR A 299 16.74 25.76 1.36
CA TYR A 299 17.84 26.67 1.65
C TYR A 299 18.46 27.27 0.38
N ASP A 300 19.70 26.89 0.06
CA ASP A 300 20.48 27.38 -1.07
C ASP A 300 20.74 26.30 -2.14
N TYR A 301 19.97 25.20 -2.13
CA TYR A 301 20.11 24.09 -3.07
C TYR A 301 18.74 23.57 -3.57
N LYS A 302 18.76 22.78 -4.64
CA LYS A 302 17.59 22.17 -5.28
C LYS A 302 17.41 20.71 -4.88
N ILE A 303 16.17 20.24 -4.83
CA ILE A 303 15.84 18.86 -4.49
C ILE A 303 14.88 18.26 -5.51
N ASN A 304 15.21 17.08 -6.02
CA ASN A 304 14.32 16.23 -6.80
C ASN A 304 13.98 14.95 -6.01
N PHE A 305 12.76 14.44 -6.20
CA PHE A 305 12.25 13.20 -5.59
C PHE A 305 11.90 12.22 -6.69
N VAL A 306 12.38 10.99 -6.58
CA VAL A 306 12.19 9.94 -7.57
C VAL A 306 11.70 8.68 -6.87
N HIS A 307 10.58 8.13 -7.31
CA HIS A 307 9.99 6.95 -6.69
C HIS A 307 9.23 6.08 -7.69
N GLY A 308 8.73 4.94 -7.22
CA GLY A 308 7.84 4.01 -7.92
C GLY A 308 6.59 3.74 -7.10
N HIS A 309 6.19 2.48 -6.97
CA HIS A 309 5.09 1.90 -6.17
C HIS A 309 3.66 2.23 -6.59
N ASP A 310 3.39 3.48 -6.96
CA ASP A 310 2.02 3.94 -7.17
C ASP A 310 1.91 5.07 -8.19
N SER A 311 1.17 4.77 -9.26
CA SER A 311 0.88 5.65 -10.37
C SER A 311 0.05 6.90 -10.05
N GLU A 312 -0.53 7.03 -8.85
CA GLU A 312 -1.35 8.20 -8.49
C GLU A 312 -0.53 9.49 -8.29
N ASP A 313 0.75 9.40 -7.89
CA ASP A 313 1.61 10.59 -7.78
C ASP A 313 2.27 10.92 -9.13
N LEU A 314 1.62 11.75 -9.93
CA LEU A 314 2.10 12.06 -11.27
C LEU A 314 3.45 12.80 -11.27
N THR A 315 4.34 12.41 -12.19
CA THR A 315 5.56 13.17 -12.52
C THR A 315 5.23 14.64 -12.80
N LYS A 316 5.79 15.55 -12.01
CA LYS A 316 5.59 17.00 -12.13
C LYS A 316 6.72 17.75 -11.42
N ASP A 317 7.16 18.86 -11.99
CA ASP A 317 8.19 19.72 -11.44
C ASP A 317 9.48 18.98 -11.01
N ASN A 318 9.69 18.81 -9.70
CA ASN A 318 10.82 18.12 -9.09
C ASN A 318 10.49 16.69 -8.61
N ILE A 319 9.34 16.14 -9.02
CA ILE A 319 8.85 14.80 -8.65
C ILE A 319 8.84 13.94 -9.92
N TYR A 320 9.50 12.78 -9.87
CA TYR A 320 9.59 11.81 -10.95
C TYR A 320 9.04 10.46 -10.48
N ASN A 321 7.87 10.09 -10.99
CA ASN A 321 7.30 8.77 -10.75
C ASN A 321 7.68 7.83 -11.90
N LEU A 322 8.34 6.73 -11.55
CA LEU A 322 8.77 5.69 -12.48
C LEU A 322 7.81 4.49 -12.52
N ASP A 323 6.73 4.47 -11.74
CA ASP A 323 5.73 3.39 -11.75
C ASP A 323 4.98 3.29 -13.09
N ASN A 324 4.70 2.05 -13.50
CA ASN A 324 3.97 1.69 -14.69
C ASN A 324 3.54 0.22 -14.64
N SER A 325 2.67 -0.17 -15.58
CA SER A 325 2.21 -1.55 -15.72
C SER A 325 3.17 -2.48 -16.48
N LEU A 326 4.30 -2.00 -17.01
CA LEU A 326 5.24 -2.84 -17.77
C LEU A 326 5.86 -3.87 -16.82
N GLY A 327 5.78 -5.14 -17.20
CA GLY A 327 6.25 -6.28 -16.43
C GLY A 327 5.26 -6.81 -15.38
N LYS A 328 4.12 -6.13 -15.16
CA LYS A 328 3.11 -6.50 -14.15
C LYS A 328 2.19 -7.61 -14.67
N GLY A 329 2.52 -8.86 -14.34
CA GLY A 329 1.75 -10.06 -14.71
C GLY A 329 1.93 -10.55 -16.16
N ASP A 330 1.17 -11.58 -16.54
CA ASP A 330 1.38 -12.36 -17.79
C ASP A 330 1.23 -11.56 -19.09
N TYR A 331 0.40 -10.51 -19.07
CA TYR A 331 0.13 -9.65 -20.22
C TYR A 331 0.90 -8.32 -20.17
N GLY A 332 1.75 -8.12 -19.15
CA GLY A 332 2.49 -6.89 -18.92
C GLY A 332 3.74 -6.74 -19.77
N ASN A 333 4.02 -7.60 -20.75
CA ASN A 333 5.28 -7.53 -21.51
C ASN A 333 5.38 -6.34 -22.47
N GLN A 334 4.25 -5.72 -22.81
CA GLN A 334 4.20 -4.50 -23.62
C GLN A 334 3.69 -3.33 -22.79
N GLY A 335 4.27 -2.15 -23.01
CA GLY A 335 3.83 -0.95 -22.31
C GLY A 335 4.92 0.12 -22.20
N SER A 336 4.69 1.03 -21.26
CA SER A 336 5.56 2.18 -21.03
C SER A 336 6.80 1.77 -20.24
N TYR A 337 7.96 1.73 -20.90
CA TYR A 337 9.25 1.67 -20.24
C TYR A 337 9.64 3.06 -19.75
N THR A 338 9.85 3.21 -18.46
CA THR A 338 10.29 4.46 -17.81
C THR A 338 11.60 4.25 -17.08
N VAL A 339 12.54 5.14 -17.33
CA VAL A 339 13.85 5.17 -16.67
C VAL A 339 14.26 6.61 -16.43
N LEU A 340 14.87 6.86 -15.28
CA LEU A 340 15.61 8.08 -15.04
C LEU A 340 17.08 7.87 -15.38
N TYR A 341 17.57 8.62 -16.36
CA TYR A 341 18.96 8.62 -16.76
C TYR A 341 19.64 9.89 -16.25
N SER A 342 20.86 9.76 -15.74
CA SER A 342 21.68 10.92 -15.41
C SER A 342 23.16 10.64 -15.66
N ARG A 343 23.90 11.68 -16.02
CA ARG A 343 25.35 11.60 -16.20
C ARG A 343 26.01 12.85 -15.61
N LYS A 344 27.22 12.67 -15.07
CA LYS A 344 28.12 13.79 -14.74
C LYS A 344 28.31 14.67 -15.99
N SER A 345 28.15 15.98 -15.84
CA SER A 345 28.36 16.89 -16.94
C SER A 345 29.87 17.04 -17.15
N ALA A 346 30.34 16.87 -18.38
CA ALA A 346 31.76 17.08 -18.70
C ALA A 346 32.19 18.58 -18.67
N VAL A 347 31.38 19.46 -18.05
CA VAL A 347 31.55 20.92 -18.15
C VAL A 347 31.91 21.46 -16.77
N THR A 348 33.18 21.82 -16.61
CA THR A 348 33.68 22.60 -15.48
C THR A 348 33.38 24.10 -15.70
N PRO A 349 32.65 24.80 -14.82
CA PRO A 349 32.63 26.25 -14.81
C PRO A 349 33.30 26.78 -13.54
N SER A 350 34.39 27.54 -13.72
CA SER A 350 34.97 28.37 -12.65
C SER A 350 34.06 29.55 -12.33
N LEU A 351 33.85 29.88 -11.06
CA LEU A 351 33.15 31.10 -10.64
C LEU A 351 34.00 31.96 -9.70
N LYS A 352 34.24 33.20 -10.14
CA LYS A 352 34.79 34.32 -9.36
C LYS A 352 33.66 35.33 -9.05
N SER A 353 33.51 35.60 -7.74
CA SER A 353 33.22 36.87 -7.05
C SER A 353 32.18 37.85 -7.61
N ILE A 354 31.15 38.19 -6.79
CA ILE A 354 30.61 39.57 -6.66
C ILE A 354 30.06 39.78 -5.22
N GLU A 355 30.58 40.78 -4.51
CA GLU A 355 29.92 41.46 -3.37
C GLU A 355 29.98 42.98 -3.61
N LYS A 356 28.89 43.71 -3.31
CA LYS A 356 28.91 45.17 -3.08
C LYS A 356 27.77 45.65 -2.16
N GLU A 357 28.19 46.16 -1.01
CA GLU A 357 27.90 47.46 -0.37
C GLU A 357 26.46 48.02 -0.32
N VAL A 358 25.98 48.27 0.92
CA VAL A 358 24.83 49.15 1.24
C VAL A 358 25.24 50.14 2.34
N ALA A 359 24.87 51.41 2.14
CA ALA A 359 25.20 52.57 2.97
C ALA A 359 24.37 52.68 4.26
N ILE A 360 24.94 53.31 5.29
CA ILE A 360 24.38 53.44 6.65
C ILE A 360 23.87 54.87 6.89
N GLU A 361 22.65 55.00 7.40
CA GLU A 361 22.01 56.24 7.90
C GLU A 361 22.39 56.56 9.38
N PRO A 362 22.24 57.82 9.85
CA PRO A 362 22.77 58.26 11.13
C PRO A 362 22.01 57.75 12.38
N PRO A 363 22.66 57.54 13.54
CA PRO A 363 22.20 56.63 14.59
C PRO A 363 20.99 57.11 15.43
N ALA A 364 20.83 58.42 15.65
CA ALA A 364 19.94 58.92 16.71
C ALA A 364 18.43 58.94 16.36
N GLN A 365 18.06 59.01 15.07
CA GLN A 365 16.67 58.87 14.62
C GLN A 365 16.29 57.43 14.26
N ALA A 366 17.29 56.59 13.96
CA ALA A 366 17.11 55.17 13.70
C ALA A 366 16.71 54.40 14.96
N GLU A 367 17.28 54.74 16.12
CA GLU A 367 16.99 54.06 17.39
C GLU A 367 15.54 54.25 17.88
N ILE A 368 14.98 55.44 17.76
CA ILE A 368 13.59 55.72 18.18
C ILE A 368 12.59 55.02 17.22
N LYS A 369 12.85 55.05 15.91
CA LYS A 369 12.03 54.34 14.92
C LYS A 369 12.15 52.82 15.06
N ALA A 370 13.34 52.30 15.35
CA ALA A 370 13.57 50.87 15.58
C ALA A 370 12.83 50.37 16.83
N ALA A 371 12.84 51.13 17.93
CA ALA A 371 12.11 50.76 19.14
C ALA A 371 10.58 50.74 18.93
N ALA A 372 10.03 51.74 18.25
CA ALA A 372 8.61 51.76 17.90
C ALA A 372 8.23 50.61 16.95
N GLN A 373 9.07 50.32 15.96
CA GLN A 373 8.87 49.21 15.03
C GLN A 373 8.92 47.85 15.75
N GLN A 374 9.85 47.68 16.69
CA GLN A 374 9.98 46.45 17.47
C GLN A 374 8.76 46.20 18.36
N GLN A 375 8.18 47.26 18.94
CA GLN A 375 6.95 47.15 19.72
C GLN A 375 5.75 46.72 18.84
N LEU A 376 5.59 47.33 17.67
CA LEU A 376 4.55 46.93 16.70
C LEU A 376 4.72 45.48 16.24
N GLN A 377 5.95 45.04 15.98
CA GLN A 377 6.24 43.63 15.64
C GLN A 377 5.85 42.69 16.79
N LYS A 378 6.16 43.04 18.04
CA LYS A 378 5.80 42.23 19.21
C LYS A 378 4.29 42.09 19.36
N GLU A 379 3.55 43.17 19.15
CA GLU A 379 2.08 43.17 19.19
C GLU A 379 1.49 42.32 18.05
N ALA A 380 1.99 42.47 16.82
CA ALA A 380 1.59 41.65 15.68
C ALA A 380 1.89 40.16 15.90
N GLN A 381 3.05 39.82 16.46
CA GLN A 381 3.41 38.44 16.83
C GLN A 381 2.46 37.87 17.88
N GLN A 382 2.08 38.65 18.89
CA GLN A 382 1.12 38.22 19.90
C GLN A 382 -0.27 37.97 19.29
N VAL A 383 -0.70 38.82 18.35
CA VAL A 383 -1.95 38.62 17.61
C VAL A 383 -1.89 37.31 16.82
N ILE A 384 -0.82 37.09 16.03
CA ILE A 384 -0.61 35.86 15.25
C ILE A 384 -0.64 34.62 16.15
N ALA A 385 0.11 34.64 17.26
CA ALA A 385 0.15 33.54 18.22
C ALA A 385 -1.23 33.22 18.83
N ASN A 386 -2.02 34.25 19.13
CA ASN A 386 -3.39 34.08 19.62
C ASN A 386 -4.30 33.42 18.58
N TYR A 387 -4.15 33.74 17.29
CA TYR A 387 -4.90 33.09 16.21
C TYR A 387 -4.50 31.63 16.03
N ILE A 388 -3.20 31.33 16.00
CA ILE A 388 -2.71 29.95 15.94
C ILE A 388 -3.27 29.12 17.10
N LYS A 389 -3.26 29.68 18.32
CA LYS A 389 -3.86 29.04 19.49
C LYS A 389 -5.35 28.76 19.31
N LYS A 390 -6.13 29.73 18.81
CA LYS A 390 -7.57 29.55 18.54
C LYS A 390 -7.84 28.47 17.49
N ILE A 391 -7.03 28.43 16.43
CA ILE A 391 -7.12 27.41 15.37
C ILE A 391 -6.84 26.03 15.96
N ASN A 392 -5.72 25.87 16.68
CA ASN A 392 -5.33 24.58 17.24
C ASN A 392 -6.32 24.07 18.31
N GLN A 393 -6.96 24.99 19.06
CA GLN A 393 -7.99 24.67 20.06
C GLN A 393 -9.40 24.51 19.48
N PHE A 394 -9.59 24.67 18.16
CA PHE A 394 -10.89 24.46 17.53
C PHE A 394 -11.32 22.99 17.68
N ALA A 395 -12.48 22.79 18.31
CA ALA A 395 -13.00 21.46 18.62
C ALA A 395 -13.55 20.77 17.36
N VAL A 396 -13.06 19.56 17.10
CA VAL A 396 -13.54 18.67 16.04
C VAL A 396 -14.47 17.65 16.68
N ASP A 397 -15.79 17.83 16.48
CA ASP A 397 -16.80 16.97 17.11
C ASP A 397 -17.88 16.53 16.11
N PHE A 398 -18.00 15.21 15.99
CA PHE A 398 -19.01 14.49 15.22
C PHE A 398 -20.03 13.77 16.11
N SER A 399 -20.01 13.99 17.42
CA SER A 399 -21.01 13.48 18.35
C SER A 399 -22.42 13.93 17.92
N GLY A 400 -23.39 13.02 18.03
CA GLY A 400 -24.77 13.26 17.61
C GLY A 400 -25.04 13.05 16.11
N VAL A 401 -24.03 12.86 15.26
CA VAL A 401 -24.22 12.54 13.84
C VAL A 401 -24.61 11.06 13.68
N ARG A 402 -25.76 10.81 13.03
CA ARG A 402 -26.33 9.45 12.91
C ARG A 402 -26.10 8.77 11.56
N THR A 403 -25.79 9.51 10.52
CA THR A 403 -25.69 8.99 9.14
C THR A 403 -24.41 9.45 8.46
N SER A 404 -23.95 8.72 7.45
CA SER A 404 -22.78 9.09 6.64
C SER A 404 -22.94 10.45 5.97
N ASP A 405 -24.15 10.77 5.49
CA ASP A 405 -24.44 12.08 4.88
C ASP A 405 -24.41 13.19 5.92
N GLY A 406 -24.89 12.91 7.14
CA GLY A 406 -24.76 13.81 8.27
C GLY A 406 -23.30 14.13 8.62
N VAL A 407 -22.38 13.17 8.45
CA VAL A 407 -20.94 13.38 8.69
C VAL A 407 -20.38 14.37 7.67
N LYS A 408 -20.75 14.23 6.39
CA LYS A 408 -20.35 15.18 5.34
C LYS A 408 -20.86 16.59 5.63
N THR A 409 -22.13 16.73 6.00
CA THR A 409 -22.72 18.03 6.37
C THR A 409 -22.01 18.64 7.58
N ARG A 410 -21.74 17.85 8.62
CA ARG A 410 -21.04 18.32 9.83
C ARG A 410 -19.60 18.73 9.53
N ALA A 411 -18.88 17.98 8.72
CA ALA A 411 -17.51 18.32 8.31
C ALA A 411 -17.50 19.67 7.57
N GLN A 412 -18.44 19.88 6.64
CA GLN A 412 -18.56 21.16 5.93
C GLN A 412 -18.84 22.33 6.89
N GLN A 413 -19.71 22.14 7.89
CA GLN A 413 -19.97 23.16 8.92
C GLN A 413 -18.71 23.47 9.74
N LEU A 414 -17.96 22.45 10.16
CA LEU A 414 -16.70 22.63 10.91
C LEU A 414 -15.67 23.38 10.07
N LEU A 415 -15.55 23.07 8.77
CA LEU A 415 -14.65 23.78 7.86
C LEU A 415 -15.04 25.24 7.65
N THR A 416 -16.34 25.54 7.55
CA THR A 416 -16.85 26.91 7.49
C THR A 416 -16.52 27.66 8.78
N ASN A 417 -16.85 27.09 9.95
CA ASN A 417 -16.56 27.71 11.25
C ASN A 417 -15.05 27.91 11.48
N LEU A 418 -14.21 27.00 10.99
CA LEU A 418 -12.76 27.13 11.01
C LEU A 418 -12.31 28.32 10.15
N ALA A 419 -12.87 28.47 8.94
CA ALA A 419 -12.57 29.60 8.07
C ALA A 419 -12.97 30.95 8.69
N GLU A 420 -14.08 31.00 9.44
CA GLU A 420 -14.53 32.18 10.19
C GLU A 420 -13.58 32.59 11.33
N ILE A 421 -12.71 31.70 11.82
CA ILE A 421 -11.68 32.09 12.80
C ILE A 421 -10.76 33.14 12.18
N THR A 422 -10.36 32.94 10.92
CA THR A 422 -9.46 33.81 10.16
C THR A 422 -10.17 34.79 9.22
N GLY A 423 -11.48 34.62 9.01
CA GLY A 423 -12.30 35.45 8.13
C GLY A 423 -12.47 36.87 8.69
N ASP A 424 -11.98 37.84 7.93
CA ASP A 424 -12.15 39.30 8.06
C ASP A 424 -12.09 39.88 9.48
N LYS A 425 -11.00 39.58 10.19
CA LYS A 425 -10.67 40.27 11.44
C LYS A 425 -9.52 41.22 11.16
N GLY A 426 -9.84 42.53 11.13
CA GLY A 426 -8.91 43.60 10.79
C GLY A 426 -7.56 43.51 11.53
N ASN A 427 -7.57 43.06 12.78
CA ASN A 427 -6.34 42.91 13.57
C ASN A 427 -5.38 41.82 13.05
N LEU A 428 -5.87 40.73 12.43
CA LEU A 428 -5.00 39.70 11.87
C LEU A 428 -4.39 40.17 10.55
N SER A 429 -5.18 40.82 9.70
CA SER A 429 -4.70 41.41 8.44
C SER A 429 -3.65 42.49 8.71
N GLU A 430 -3.89 43.35 9.69
CA GLU A 430 -2.95 44.38 10.15
C GLU A 430 -1.66 43.75 10.71
N ALA A 431 -1.77 42.72 11.55
CA ALA A 431 -0.60 42.00 12.07
C ALA A 431 0.23 41.33 10.96
N LEU A 432 -0.42 40.72 9.96
CA LEU A 432 0.27 40.06 8.84
C LEU A 432 0.94 41.03 7.86
N THR A 433 0.49 42.28 7.82
CA THR A 433 1.06 43.34 6.96
C THR A 433 2.05 44.24 7.70
N THR A 434 2.25 44.03 9.00
CA THR A 434 3.18 44.81 9.83
C THR A 434 4.63 44.60 9.35
N PRO A 435 5.40 45.66 9.04
CA PRO A 435 6.76 45.52 8.52
C PRO A 435 7.70 44.74 9.48
N GLY A 436 8.42 43.76 8.93
CA GLY A 436 9.35 42.89 9.67
C GLY A 436 8.72 41.70 10.39
N ILE A 437 7.42 41.46 10.20
CA ILE A 437 6.85 40.12 10.39
C ILE A 437 7.34 39.24 9.23
N ASP A 438 8.14 38.23 9.55
CA ASP A 438 8.70 37.29 8.57
C ASP A 438 7.55 36.51 7.90
N ARG A 439 7.73 36.19 6.62
CA ARG A 439 6.91 35.28 5.84
C ARG A 439 6.66 33.96 6.58
N LYS A 440 7.64 33.47 7.34
CA LYS A 440 7.50 32.29 8.22
C LYS A 440 6.33 32.38 9.21
N GLN A 441 6.06 33.57 9.76
CA GLN A 441 4.96 33.77 10.72
C GLN A 441 3.59 33.83 10.02
N SER A 442 3.55 34.36 8.80
CA SER A 442 2.36 34.28 7.93
C SER A 442 2.06 32.83 7.54
N ASP A 443 3.11 32.08 7.19
CA ASP A 443 2.98 30.67 6.81
C ASP A 443 2.59 29.80 8.01
N ALA A 444 2.98 30.15 9.24
CA ALA A 444 2.56 29.44 10.45
C ALA A 444 1.03 29.41 10.65
N ILE A 445 0.31 30.50 10.30
CA ILE A 445 -1.17 30.51 10.35
C ILE A 445 -1.75 29.61 9.25
N LYS A 446 -1.18 29.66 8.05
CA LYS A 446 -1.61 28.79 6.94
C LYS A 446 -1.41 27.32 7.29
N CYS A 447 -0.27 26.97 7.88
CA CYS A 447 0.03 25.63 8.39
C CYS A 447 -0.97 25.22 9.47
N ALA A 448 -1.24 26.07 10.48
CA ALA A 448 -2.23 25.75 11.51
C ALA A 448 -3.63 25.48 10.91
N MET A 449 -4.06 26.30 9.94
CA MET A 449 -5.32 26.11 9.23
C MET A 449 -5.35 24.82 8.40
N ALA A 450 -4.26 24.50 7.70
CA ALA A 450 -4.13 23.28 6.92
C ALA A 450 -4.20 22.04 7.82
N ASN A 451 -3.44 22.02 8.91
CA ASN A 451 -3.42 20.91 9.87
C ASN A 451 -4.80 20.69 10.50
N LYS A 452 -5.49 21.77 10.90
CA LYS A 452 -6.84 21.63 11.50
C LYS A 452 -7.89 21.19 10.47
N ARG A 453 -7.77 21.60 9.21
CA ARG A 453 -8.61 21.11 8.10
C ARG A 453 -8.40 19.61 7.89
N GLU A 454 -7.15 19.15 7.93
CA GLU A 454 -6.82 17.74 7.82
C GLU A 454 -7.39 16.94 8.99
N GLU A 455 -7.24 17.43 10.22
CA GLU A 455 -7.85 16.81 11.42
C GLU A 455 -9.38 16.66 11.28
N ILE A 456 -10.07 17.69 10.79
CA ILE A 456 -11.52 17.63 10.52
C ILE A 456 -11.83 16.57 9.46
N ASN A 457 -11.07 16.52 8.37
CA ASN A 457 -11.31 15.57 7.28
C ASN A 457 -11.01 14.13 7.69
N ALA A 458 -9.92 13.90 8.42
CA ALA A 458 -9.54 12.59 8.94
C ALA A 458 -10.59 12.06 9.92
N ALA A 459 -11.02 12.90 10.88
CA ALA A 459 -12.09 12.56 11.80
C ALA A 459 -13.42 12.30 11.07
N ALA A 460 -13.77 13.11 10.05
CA ALA A 460 -14.95 12.89 9.23
C ALA A 460 -14.89 11.54 8.50
N GLN A 461 -13.75 11.21 7.91
CA GLN A 461 -13.58 9.95 7.18
C GLN A 461 -13.70 8.75 8.14
N GLN A 462 -13.02 8.79 9.29
CA GLN A 462 -13.13 7.75 10.33
C GLN A 462 -14.59 7.55 10.80
N PHE A 463 -15.30 8.64 11.10
CA PHE A 463 -16.72 8.56 11.50
C PHE A 463 -17.62 8.03 10.39
N LYS A 464 -17.38 8.44 9.14
CA LYS A 464 -18.12 7.95 7.98
C LYS A 464 -17.93 6.44 7.81
N ASP A 465 -16.70 5.95 7.92
CA ASP A 465 -16.39 4.53 7.81
C ASP A 465 -17.03 3.72 8.95
N GLN A 466 -17.01 4.26 10.17
CA GLN A 466 -17.74 3.68 11.30
C GLN A 466 -19.25 3.59 11.00
N LYS A 467 -19.87 4.65 10.49
CA LYS A 467 -21.31 4.63 10.16
C LYS A 467 -21.66 3.70 9.01
N GLN A 468 -20.79 3.59 8.01
CA GLN A 468 -20.96 2.61 6.94
C GLN A 468 -20.82 1.18 7.46
N LYS A 469 -19.87 0.92 8.37
CA LYS A 469 -19.72 -0.38 9.04
C LYS A 469 -20.96 -0.72 9.87
N GLU A 470 -21.46 0.20 10.69
CA GLU A 470 -22.69 0.03 11.46
C GLU A 470 -23.90 -0.26 10.55
N ALA A 471 -24.05 0.48 9.44
CA ALA A 471 -25.12 0.26 8.48
C ALA A 471 -25.04 -1.13 7.82
N LYS A 472 -23.83 -1.58 7.46
CA LYS A 472 -23.61 -2.93 6.91
C LYS A 472 -23.95 -4.02 7.92
N ILE A 473 -23.51 -3.88 9.18
CA ILE A 473 -23.85 -4.82 10.26
C ILE A 473 -25.37 -4.89 10.45
N ASN A 474 -26.05 -3.74 10.55
CA ASN A 474 -27.49 -3.69 10.72
C ASN A 474 -28.24 -4.31 9.52
N ALA A 475 -27.77 -4.06 8.29
CA ALA A 475 -28.35 -4.66 7.09
C ALA A 475 -28.18 -6.18 7.07
N LEU A 476 -27.04 -6.70 7.52
CA LEU A 476 -26.81 -8.14 7.66
C LEU A 476 -27.79 -8.74 8.69
N LEU A 477 -27.86 -8.14 9.88
CA LEU A 477 -28.66 -8.63 10.99
C LEU A 477 -30.16 -8.61 10.68
N LEU A 478 -30.64 -7.69 9.84
CA LEU A 478 -32.04 -7.61 9.45
C LEU A 478 -32.60 -8.94 8.89
N SER A 479 -31.81 -9.66 8.09
CA SER A 479 -32.24 -10.94 7.51
C SER A 479 -32.34 -12.04 8.57
N ILE A 480 -31.41 -12.06 9.52
CA ILE A 480 -31.40 -12.98 10.66
C ILE A 480 -32.58 -12.66 11.59
N ASP A 481 -32.81 -11.38 11.88
CA ASP A 481 -33.90 -10.89 12.72
C ASP A 481 -35.27 -11.25 12.15
N THR A 482 -35.44 -11.09 10.84
CA THR A 482 -36.67 -11.49 10.15
C THR A 482 -36.91 -12.99 10.28
N ALA A 483 -35.85 -13.80 10.13
CA ALA A 483 -35.94 -15.25 10.27
C ALA A 483 -36.26 -15.69 11.71
N LEU A 484 -35.67 -15.02 12.70
CA LEU A 484 -35.94 -15.26 14.13
C LEU A 484 -37.36 -14.85 14.53
N GLU A 485 -37.88 -13.73 14.01
CA GLU A 485 -39.26 -13.32 14.28
C GLU A 485 -40.27 -14.29 13.65
N ASN A 486 -40.00 -14.77 12.42
CA ASN A 486 -40.81 -15.80 11.79
C ASN A 486 -40.82 -17.10 12.59
N LEU A 487 -39.67 -17.54 13.12
CA LEU A 487 -39.59 -18.69 14.01
C LEU A 487 -40.42 -18.46 15.29
N ALA A 488 -40.22 -17.30 15.95
CA ALA A 488 -40.95 -16.96 17.16
C ALA A 488 -42.47 -16.93 16.93
N GLN A 489 -42.93 -16.39 15.81
CA GLN A 489 -44.34 -16.40 15.40
C GLN A 489 -44.87 -17.83 15.24
N ARG A 490 -44.13 -18.70 14.55
CA ARG A 490 -44.50 -20.11 14.39
C ARG A 490 -44.58 -20.85 15.73
N VAL A 491 -43.71 -20.52 16.68
CA VAL A 491 -43.77 -21.09 18.05
C VAL A 491 -45.04 -20.65 18.78
N ARG A 492 -45.50 -19.40 18.59
CA ARG A 492 -46.75 -18.90 19.18
C ARG A 492 -48.00 -19.66 18.67
N GLU A 493 -47.92 -20.28 17.50
CA GLU A 493 -49.03 -21.04 16.88
C GLU A 493 -49.11 -22.49 17.37
N VAL A 494 -48.07 -23.00 18.05
CA VAL A 494 -48.06 -24.36 18.61
C VAL A 494 -48.93 -24.41 19.85
N ASN A 495 -49.91 -25.32 19.88
CA ASN A 495 -50.76 -25.54 21.06
C ASN A 495 -49.97 -26.24 22.18
N PRO A 496 -49.63 -25.56 23.29
CA PRO A 496 -48.81 -26.14 24.34
C PRO A 496 -49.52 -27.27 25.11
N ASN A 497 -50.86 -27.33 25.07
CA ASN A 497 -51.61 -28.40 25.71
C ASN A 497 -51.51 -29.73 24.96
N GLN A 498 -51.32 -29.67 23.64
CA GLN A 498 -51.20 -30.86 22.78
C GLN A 498 -49.74 -31.27 22.57
N PHE A 499 -48.83 -30.30 22.50
CA PHE A 499 -47.42 -30.52 22.13
C PHE A 499 -46.44 -29.89 23.12
N ARG A 500 -46.68 -30.04 24.43
CA ARG A 500 -45.90 -29.36 25.48
C ARG A 500 -44.38 -29.46 25.32
N ASN A 501 -43.85 -30.67 25.14
CA ASN A 501 -42.41 -30.88 24.96
C ASN A 501 -41.87 -30.16 23.70
N ALA A 502 -42.58 -30.25 22.58
CA ALA A 502 -42.16 -29.58 21.34
C ALA A 502 -42.26 -28.06 21.46
N TYR A 503 -43.27 -27.54 22.17
CA TYR A 503 -43.37 -26.11 22.47
C TYR A 503 -42.18 -25.62 23.29
N ASP A 504 -41.83 -26.32 24.38
CA ASP A 504 -40.71 -25.95 25.25
C ASP A 504 -39.37 -25.98 24.49
N VAL A 505 -39.14 -27.01 23.66
CA VAL A 505 -37.95 -27.12 22.80
C VAL A 505 -37.90 -26.00 21.75
N ALA A 506 -39.03 -25.66 21.12
CA ALA A 506 -39.08 -24.61 20.11
C ALA A 506 -38.84 -23.22 20.73
N LEU A 507 -39.36 -22.97 21.94
CA LEU A 507 -39.11 -21.75 22.69
C LEU A 507 -37.64 -21.62 23.10
N ALA A 508 -37.02 -22.71 23.56
CA ALA A 508 -35.59 -22.76 23.86
C ALA A 508 -34.74 -22.45 22.62
N LEU A 509 -35.09 -23.04 21.47
CA LEU A 509 -34.40 -22.78 20.20
C LEU A 509 -34.44 -21.28 19.82
N VAL A 510 -35.61 -20.63 19.92
CA VAL A 510 -35.73 -19.18 19.65
C VAL A 510 -34.78 -18.36 20.54
N ASN A 511 -34.73 -18.67 21.83
CA ASN A 511 -33.90 -17.94 22.79
C ASN A 511 -32.40 -18.17 22.51
N ASN A 512 -32.00 -19.41 22.22
CA ASN A 512 -30.60 -19.74 21.95
C ASN A 512 -30.11 -19.07 20.65
N LEU A 513 -30.93 -19.08 19.59
CA LEU A 513 -30.56 -18.42 18.33
C LEU A 513 -30.55 -16.88 18.46
N LYS A 514 -31.42 -16.28 19.28
CA LYS A 514 -31.34 -14.85 19.62
C LYS A 514 -30.04 -14.51 20.35
N ASN A 515 -29.67 -15.31 21.35
CA ASN A 515 -28.40 -15.15 22.07
C ASN A 515 -27.19 -15.29 21.14
N ALA A 516 -27.21 -16.27 20.22
CA ALA A 516 -26.16 -16.44 19.22
C ALA A 516 -26.03 -15.21 18.31
N ARG A 517 -27.17 -14.65 17.86
CA ARG A 517 -27.23 -13.42 17.05
C ARG A 517 -26.67 -12.21 17.79
N ASP A 518 -27.00 -12.05 19.07
CA ASP A 518 -26.52 -10.92 19.88
C ASP A 518 -25.01 -11.00 20.10
N ARG A 519 -24.48 -12.17 20.46
CA ARG A 519 -23.03 -12.41 20.56
C ARG A 519 -22.31 -12.15 19.23
N TYR A 520 -22.92 -12.57 18.12
CA TYR A 520 -22.37 -12.32 16.80
C TYR A 520 -22.28 -10.82 16.50
N LYS A 521 -23.33 -10.05 16.80
CA LYS A 521 -23.30 -8.58 16.67
C LYS A 521 -22.19 -7.96 17.51
N ASP A 522 -22.03 -8.39 18.76
CA ASP A 522 -21.00 -7.86 19.65
C ASP A 522 -19.60 -8.18 19.09
N ASN A 523 -19.35 -9.41 18.63
CA ASN A 523 -18.06 -9.79 18.05
C ASN A 523 -17.74 -9.05 16.74
N MET A 524 -18.74 -8.77 15.89
CA MET A 524 -18.56 -7.96 14.68
C MET A 524 -18.13 -6.51 14.99
N THR A 525 -18.54 -5.97 16.15
CA THR A 525 -18.06 -4.65 16.58
C THR A 525 -16.60 -4.70 17.02
N LEU A 526 -16.16 -5.82 17.61
CA LEU A 526 -14.79 -6.08 18.10
C LEU A 526 -13.78 -6.57 17.05
N ARG A 527 -14.19 -6.81 15.78
CA ARG A 527 -13.33 -7.30 14.67
C ARG A 527 -12.74 -8.70 14.88
N ASP A 528 -13.48 -9.61 15.50
CA ASP A 528 -13.06 -11.01 15.61
C ASP A 528 -13.31 -11.78 14.30
N SER A 529 -12.25 -12.22 13.62
CA SER A 529 -12.33 -12.98 12.36
C SER A 529 -12.97 -14.36 12.52
N LEU A 530 -13.06 -14.89 13.74
CA LEU A 530 -13.70 -16.18 14.05
C LEU A 530 -15.20 -16.05 14.27
N SER A 531 -15.77 -14.83 14.28
CA SER A 531 -17.18 -14.60 14.61
C SER A 531 -18.14 -15.31 13.66
N ASP A 532 -17.80 -15.38 12.38
CA ASP A 532 -18.65 -15.94 11.32
C ASP A 532 -18.82 -17.44 11.46
N GLU A 533 -17.71 -18.15 11.71
CA GLU A 533 -17.72 -19.60 11.87
C GLU A 533 -18.36 -19.99 13.20
N LEU A 534 -18.05 -19.26 14.28
CA LEU A 534 -18.65 -19.49 15.59
C LEU A 534 -20.17 -19.35 15.55
N PHE A 535 -20.68 -18.29 14.91
CA PHE A 535 -22.13 -18.09 14.77
C PHE A 535 -22.77 -19.19 13.90
N LYS A 536 -22.16 -19.57 12.77
CA LYS A 536 -22.64 -20.68 11.92
C LYS A 536 -22.73 -21.99 12.69
N ASN A 537 -21.67 -22.34 13.43
CA ASN A 537 -21.60 -23.60 14.16
C ASN A 537 -22.59 -23.61 15.32
N THR A 538 -22.72 -22.51 16.05
CA THR A 538 -23.73 -22.36 17.11
C THR A 538 -25.15 -22.56 16.56
N CYS A 539 -25.51 -21.85 15.48
CA CYS A 539 -26.82 -22.00 14.86
C CYS A 539 -27.08 -23.42 14.36
N ARG A 540 -26.07 -24.07 13.78
CA ARG A 540 -26.16 -25.46 13.31
C ARG A 540 -26.44 -26.40 14.48
N GLU A 541 -25.67 -26.30 15.55
CA GLU A 541 -25.78 -27.16 16.74
C GLU A 541 -27.15 -27.01 17.39
N GLU A 542 -27.60 -25.77 17.65
CA GLU A 542 -28.90 -25.49 18.25
C GLU A 542 -30.07 -26.05 17.41
N ILE A 543 -30.01 -25.86 16.09
CA ILE A 543 -31.02 -26.38 15.18
C ILE A 543 -30.99 -27.92 15.14
N GLN A 544 -29.81 -28.54 15.08
CA GLN A 544 -29.67 -30.00 15.07
C GLN A 544 -30.16 -30.64 16.36
N ASN A 545 -29.93 -30.00 17.51
CA ASN A 545 -30.40 -30.47 18.81
C ASN A 545 -31.94 -30.42 18.91
N ALA A 546 -32.57 -29.36 18.37
CA ALA A 546 -34.02 -29.23 18.38
C ALA A 546 -34.73 -30.09 17.30
N MET A 547 -34.03 -30.41 16.22
CA MET A 547 -34.58 -31.07 15.03
C MET A 547 -35.38 -32.35 15.31
N PRO A 548 -34.89 -33.33 16.09
CA PRO A 548 -35.59 -34.62 16.24
C PRO A 548 -36.97 -34.46 16.90
N VAL A 549 -37.06 -33.59 17.92
CA VAL A 549 -38.31 -33.35 18.63
C VAL A 549 -39.29 -32.57 17.75
N LEU A 550 -38.83 -31.51 17.11
CA LEU A 550 -39.70 -30.63 16.32
C LEU A 550 -40.13 -31.26 15.00
N GLN A 551 -39.29 -32.09 14.38
CA GLN A 551 -39.69 -32.88 13.22
C GLN A 551 -40.75 -33.91 13.59
N ASN A 552 -40.53 -34.69 14.66
CA ASN A 552 -41.45 -35.75 15.04
C ASN A 552 -42.82 -35.22 15.50
N ALA A 553 -42.83 -34.13 16.26
CA ALA A 553 -44.07 -33.60 16.83
C ALA A 553 -44.81 -32.63 15.88
N LEU A 554 -44.07 -31.84 15.08
CA LEU A 554 -44.64 -30.71 14.33
C LEU A 554 -44.33 -30.75 12.82
N GLY A 555 -43.50 -31.70 12.35
CA GLY A 555 -43.09 -31.77 10.93
C GLY A 555 -42.20 -30.61 10.48
N TRP A 556 -41.43 -30.00 11.38
CA TRP A 556 -40.67 -28.77 11.10
C TRP A 556 -39.30 -28.95 10.43
N GLY A 557 -38.92 -30.16 10.02
CA GLY A 557 -37.56 -30.49 9.60
C GLY A 557 -37.07 -29.70 8.38
N ASP A 558 -37.87 -29.64 7.33
CA ASP A 558 -37.55 -28.84 6.13
C ASP A 558 -37.48 -27.35 6.45
N TYR A 559 -38.38 -26.88 7.32
CA TYR A 559 -38.39 -25.49 7.77
C TYR A 559 -37.12 -25.11 8.54
N LEU A 560 -36.71 -25.94 9.51
CA LEU A 560 -35.50 -25.72 10.31
C LEU A 560 -34.23 -25.80 9.45
N THR A 561 -34.21 -26.68 8.46
CA THR A 561 -33.13 -26.75 7.47
C THR A 561 -33.04 -25.46 6.64
N ASN A 562 -34.18 -24.92 6.21
CA ASN A 562 -34.23 -23.66 5.49
C ASN A 562 -33.87 -22.46 6.38
N LEU A 563 -34.26 -22.48 7.65
CA LEU A 563 -33.86 -21.48 8.63
C LEU A 563 -32.33 -21.41 8.77
N LEU A 564 -31.67 -22.57 8.92
CA LEU A 564 -30.20 -22.64 8.98
C LEU A 564 -29.56 -22.08 7.70
N LYS A 565 -30.12 -22.40 6.53
CA LYS A 565 -29.64 -21.85 5.24
C LYS A 565 -29.78 -20.34 5.17
N ILE A 566 -30.89 -19.77 5.64
CA ILE A 566 -31.10 -18.31 5.68
C ILE A 566 -30.03 -17.66 6.56
N MET A 567 -29.78 -18.21 7.76
CA MET A 567 -28.75 -17.70 8.67
C MET A 567 -27.34 -17.81 8.08
N ALA A 568 -27.00 -18.94 7.45
CA ALA A 568 -25.69 -19.13 6.82
C ALA A 568 -25.48 -18.22 5.60
N ASN A 569 -26.50 -18.05 4.76
CA ASN A 569 -26.45 -17.20 3.57
C ASN A 569 -26.35 -15.71 3.91
N ALA A 570 -26.94 -15.28 5.03
CA ALA A 570 -26.82 -13.91 5.52
C ALA A 570 -25.36 -13.51 5.78
N ILE A 571 -24.55 -14.47 6.26
CA ILE A 571 -23.13 -14.27 6.56
C ILE A 571 -22.28 -14.32 5.28
N ILE A 572 -22.52 -15.31 4.40
CA ILE A 572 -21.74 -15.52 3.18
C ILE A 572 -21.82 -14.32 2.22
N LYS A 573 -23.00 -13.69 2.09
CA LYS A 573 -23.19 -12.50 1.21
C LYS A 573 -22.28 -11.31 1.55
N VAL A 574 -21.65 -11.29 2.73
CA VAL A 574 -20.82 -10.17 3.20
C VAL A 574 -19.32 -10.41 3.02
N VAL A 575 -18.86 -11.66 3.04
CA VAL A 575 -17.43 -12.00 2.80
C VAL A 575 -17.06 -11.85 1.33
N THR A 576 -18.01 -12.03 0.40
CA THR A 576 -17.77 -12.01 -1.05
C THR A 576 -18.41 -10.79 -1.72
N LEU A 577 -17.86 -9.59 -1.51
CA LEU A 577 -18.28 -8.42 -2.31
C LEU A 577 -17.64 -8.48 -3.71
N GLY A 578 -18.29 -9.23 -4.61
CA GLY A 578 -18.00 -9.23 -6.04
C GLY A 578 -18.80 -10.25 -6.87
N HIS A 579 -19.22 -11.39 -6.31
CA HIS A 579 -19.97 -12.42 -7.04
C HIS A 579 -21.18 -12.90 -6.24
N ARG A 580 -22.38 -12.78 -6.83
CA ARG A 580 -23.63 -13.32 -6.28
C ARG A 580 -23.68 -14.83 -6.47
N ASN A 581 -23.01 -15.59 -5.60
CA ASN A 581 -23.21 -17.04 -5.53
C ASN A 581 -24.13 -17.36 -4.34
N ASN A 582 -25.41 -17.61 -4.62
CA ASN A 582 -26.30 -18.24 -3.65
C ASN A 582 -25.85 -19.71 -3.49
N PHE A 583 -25.07 -20.02 -2.46
CA PHE A 583 -24.45 -21.34 -2.28
C PHE A 583 -25.43 -22.45 -1.86
N PHE A 584 -26.60 -22.10 -1.32
CA PHE A 584 -27.61 -23.07 -0.91
C PHE A 584 -28.98 -22.72 -1.49
N THR A 585 -29.54 -23.63 -2.29
CA THR A 585 -30.95 -23.60 -2.70
C THR A 585 -31.84 -23.96 -1.52
N LEU A 586 -32.96 -23.26 -1.34
CA LEU A 586 -33.97 -23.62 -0.33
C LEU A 586 -34.53 -25.02 -0.66
N VAL A 587 -34.71 -25.85 0.37
CA VAL A 587 -35.41 -27.13 0.21
C VAL A 587 -36.88 -26.82 0.02
N GLN A 588 -37.47 -27.22 -1.11
CA GLN A 588 -38.93 -27.21 -1.24
C GLN A 588 -39.51 -28.26 -0.30
N PRO A 589 -40.51 -27.91 0.53
CA PRO A 589 -41.16 -28.88 1.41
C PRO A 589 -41.67 -30.07 0.59
N ALA A 590 -41.40 -31.30 1.06
CA ALA A 590 -41.85 -32.51 0.38
C ALA A 590 -43.39 -32.53 0.14
N PHE A 591 -44.12 -31.84 1.00
CA PHE A 591 -45.58 -31.68 0.90
C PHE A 591 -46.02 -30.78 -0.26
N GLU A 592 -45.32 -29.68 -0.56
CA GLU A 592 -45.65 -28.81 -1.72
C GLU A 592 -45.36 -29.52 -3.04
N ASN A 593 -44.30 -30.33 -3.08
CA ASN A 593 -43.98 -31.14 -4.26
C ASN A 593 -45.00 -32.28 -4.45
N ALA A 594 -45.43 -32.92 -3.35
CA ALA A 594 -46.49 -33.93 -3.37
C ALA A 594 -47.87 -33.36 -3.75
N VAL A 595 -48.21 -32.15 -3.28
CA VAL A 595 -49.45 -31.44 -3.68
C VAL A 595 -49.39 -31.04 -5.15
N ARG A 596 -48.25 -30.52 -5.64
CA ARG A 596 -48.08 -30.19 -7.07
C ARG A 596 -48.15 -31.42 -7.98
N ILE A 597 -47.58 -32.55 -7.54
CA ILE A 597 -47.67 -33.84 -8.26
C ILE A 597 -49.13 -34.34 -8.22
N ALA A 598 -49.80 -34.26 -7.08
CA ALA A 598 -51.21 -34.62 -6.95
C ALA A 598 -52.13 -33.70 -7.79
N GLU A 599 -51.83 -32.40 -7.91
CA GLU A 599 -52.55 -31.46 -8.76
C GLU A 599 -52.33 -31.72 -10.27
N GLN A 600 -51.15 -32.20 -10.66
CA GLN A 600 -50.85 -32.64 -12.03
C GLN A 600 -51.54 -33.98 -12.37
N ASP A 601 -51.58 -34.91 -11.42
CA ASP A 601 -52.26 -36.21 -11.59
C ASP A 601 -53.79 -36.05 -11.62
N LEU A 602 -54.34 -35.03 -10.96
CA LEU A 602 -55.78 -34.71 -10.99
C LEU A 602 -56.24 -33.98 -12.27
N GLN A 603 -55.33 -33.53 -13.14
CA GLN A 603 -55.68 -32.87 -14.41
C GLN A 603 -55.76 -33.83 -15.61
N ILE A 604 -55.44 -35.12 -15.42
CA ILE A 604 -55.52 -36.15 -16.47
C ILE A 604 -56.69 -37.08 -16.15
N ASP A 605 -57.92 -36.56 -16.21
CA ASP A 605 -59.13 -37.34 -16.53
C ASP A 605 -60.34 -36.40 -16.50
N ASN A 606 -60.72 -35.84 -17.67
CA ASN A 606 -62.13 -35.65 -18.01
C ASN A 606 -62.33 -35.29 -19.51
N VAL A 607 -62.60 -36.37 -20.26
CA VAL A 607 -63.66 -36.58 -21.28
C VAL A 607 -63.52 -35.96 -22.70
N PRO A 608 -63.81 -36.75 -23.77
CA PRO A 608 -63.73 -36.36 -25.17
C PRO A 608 -64.99 -35.64 -25.69
N SER A 609 -64.81 -34.87 -26.75
CA SER A 609 -65.85 -34.16 -27.50
C SER A 609 -66.90 -35.10 -28.12
N PRO A 610 -68.21 -34.77 -28.05
CA PRO A 610 -69.21 -35.39 -28.90
C PRO A 610 -69.26 -34.69 -30.28
N SER A 611 -69.65 -35.49 -31.27
CA SER A 611 -69.88 -35.20 -32.70
C SER A 611 -70.64 -33.92 -33.02
#